data_AF-A0A0F8ZWI3-F1
#
_entry.id   AF-A0A0F8ZWI3-F1
#
_cell.length_a   1.000
_cell.length_b   1.000
_cell.length_c   1.000
_cell.angle_alpha   90.00
_cell.angle_beta   90.00
_cell.angle_gamma   90.00
#
_symmetry.space_group_name_H-M   'P 1'
#
loop_
_entity.id
_entity.type
_entity.pdbx_description
1 polymer ?
#
loop_
_entity_poly.entity_id
_entity_poly.type
_entity_poly.pdbx_seq_one_letter_code
_entity_poly.pdbx_strand_id
1 'polypeptide(L)'
;AISPDPDLLEKMREACENYKLGIEHKDVDLCVESDLLFHRTLVKTSGSKRLIEMLEGFHIQSISIAKRGPSYWIRVPTYLDEHYSILDLISQRKGRLAEKKVREHIRKGAKGILE
;
A
#
# COMPACT_ATOMS: atom_id res chain seq x y z
N ALA A 1 22.01 4.54 -10.85
CA ALA A 1 20.87 4.31 -9.94
C ALA A 1 19.84 5.39 -10.20
N ILE A 2 18.62 5.04 -10.59
CA ILE A 2 17.55 6.02 -10.85
C ILE A 2 17.19 6.65 -9.50
N SER A 3 17.25 7.98 -9.41
CA SER A 3 16.79 8.69 -8.22
C SER A 3 15.28 8.51 -8.09
N PRO A 4 14.73 8.22 -6.89
CA PRO A 4 13.29 8.26 -6.71
C PRO A 4 12.82 9.68 -7.04
N ASP A 5 11.75 9.77 -7.82
CA ASP A 5 11.09 11.01 -8.19
C ASP A 5 10.48 11.64 -6.92
N PRO A 6 10.91 12.86 -6.52
CA PRO A 6 10.39 13.54 -5.34
C PRO A 6 8.86 13.67 -5.33
N ASP A 7 8.26 13.89 -6.50
CA ASP A 7 6.80 14.05 -6.62
C ASP A 7 6.06 12.73 -6.36
N LEU A 8 6.70 11.60 -6.65
CA LEU A 8 6.13 10.27 -6.37
C LEU A 8 6.25 9.91 -4.89
N LEU A 9 7.36 10.28 -4.24
CA LEU A 9 7.52 10.10 -2.79
C LEU A 9 6.50 10.90 -1.99
N GLU A 10 6.24 12.15 -2.41
CA GLU A 10 5.26 12.99 -1.74
C GLU A 10 3.83 12.44 -1.90
N LYS A 11 3.46 11.98 -3.10
CA LYS A 11 2.15 11.32 -3.31
C LYS A 11 1.97 10.05 -2.48
N MET A 12 3.03 9.26 -2.31
CA MET A 12 2.99 8.10 -1.44
C MET A 12 2.83 8.49 0.03
N ARG A 13 3.47 9.59 0.46
CA ARG A 13 3.32 10.14 1.81
C ARG A 13 1.88 10.63 2.05
N GLU A 14 1.35 11.42 1.13
CA GLU A 14 -0.03 11.91 1.18
C GLU A 14 -1.04 10.76 1.29
N ALA A 15 -0.82 9.67 0.53
CA ALA A 15 -1.62 8.47 0.64
C ALA A 15 -1.55 7.83 2.04
N CYS A 16 -0.38 7.76 2.68
CA CYS A 16 -0.27 7.26 4.05
C CYS A 16 -1.00 8.15 5.07
N GLU A 17 -0.89 9.48 4.93
CA GLU A 17 -1.57 10.41 5.84
C GLU A 17 -3.10 10.35 5.69
N ASN A 18 -3.60 10.30 4.45
CA ASN A 18 -5.03 10.13 4.20
C ASN A 18 -5.55 8.77 4.70
N TYR A 19 -4.75 7.70 4.54
CA TYR A 19 -5.08 6.40 5.12
C TYR A 19 -5.20 6.52 6.65
N LYS A 20 -4.23 7.16 7.31
CA LYS A 20 -4.25 7.39 8.76
C LYS A 20 -5.49 8.16 9.20
N LEU A 21 -5.87 9.22 8.50
CA LEU A 21 -7.11 9.95 8.73
C LEU A 21 -8.33 9.04 8.59
N GLY A 22 -8.35 8.17 7.58
CA GLY A 22 -9.39 7.16 7.40
C GLY A 22 -9.51 6.21 8.60
N ILE A 23 -8.39 5.78 9.18
CA ILE A 23 -8.37 4.96 10.42
C ILE A 23 -8.98 5.75 11.59
N GLU A 24 -8.50 6.98 11.81
CA GLU A 24 -8.92 7.83 12.93
C GLU A 24 -10.42 8.16 12.88
N HIS A 25 -10.96 8.40 11.69
CA HIS A 25 -12.37 8.73 11.47
C HIS A 25 -13.26 7.52 11.20
N LYS A 26 -12.70 6.29 11.19
CA LYS A 26 -13.39 5.06 10.78
C LYS A 26 -14.04 5.19 9.39
N ASP A 27 -13.39 5.94 8.51
CA ASP A 27 -13.79 6.11 7.12
C ASP A 27 -13.13 5.01 6.26
N VAL A 28 -13.90 3.97 6.00
CA VAL A 28 -13.45 2.81 5.22
C VAL A 28 -13.13 3.23 3.79
N ASP A 29 -13.91 4.13 3.20
CA ASP A 29 -13.73 4.53 1.81
C ASP A 29 -12.43 5.33 1.65
N LEU A 30 -12.15 6.24 2.59
CA LEU A 30 -10.89 6.97 2.61
C LEU A 30 -9.67 6.04 2.77
N CYS A 31 -9.74 5.06 3.68
CA CYS A 31 -8.67 4.04 3.81
C CYS A 31 -8.42 3.32 2.48
N VAL A 32 -9.50 2.91 1.82
CA VAL A 32 -9.48 2.14 0.57
C VAL A 32 -8.90 2.95 -0.60
N GLU A 33 -9.35 4.18 -0.76
CA GLU A 33 -8.87 5.08 -1.80
C GLU A 33 -7.40 5.44 -1.60
N SER A 34 -7.02 5.69 -0.35
CA SER A 34 -5.64 5.98 0.03
C SER A 34 -4.71 4.80 -0.21
N ASP A 35 -5.16 3.58 0.12
CA ASP A 35 -4.43 2.35 -0.15
C ASP A 35 -4.20 2.13 -1.65
N LEU A 36 -5.25 2.31 -2.45
CA LEU A 36 -5.17 2.26 -3.92
C LEU A 36 -4.18 3.28 -4.48
N LEU A 37 -4.22 4.51 -3.95
CA LEU A 37 -3.34 5.59 -4.38
C LEU A 37 -1.87 5.27 -4.07
N PHE A 38 -1.58 4.76 -2.88
CA PHE A 38 -0.23 4.34 -2.49
C PHE A 38 0.32 3.30 -3.48
N HIS A 39 -0.45 2.25 -3.71
CA HIS A 39 -0.06 1.15 -4.59
C HIS A 39 0.09 1.57 -6.05
N ARG A 40 -0.83 2.37 -6.59
CA ARG A 40 -0.70 2.93 -7.95
C ARG A 40 0.55 3.78 -8.11
N THR A 41 0.86 4.59 -7.10
CA THR A 41 2.06 5.45 -7.12
C THR A 41 3.33 4.62 -7.03
N LEU A 42 3.36 3.62 -6.15
CA LEU A 42 4.45 2.66 -6.04
C LEU A 42 4.71 1.96 -7.38
N VAL A 43 3.69 1.48 -8.07
CA VAL A 43 3.92 0.77 -9.34
C VAL A 43 4.37 1.70 -10.45
N LYS A 44 3.88 2.95 -10.50
CA LYS A 44 4.39 3.95 -11.46
C LYS A 44 5.90 4.14 -11.36
N THR A 45 6.47 4.05 -10.15
CA THR A 45 7.93 4.12 -9.97
C THR A 45 8.69 2.92 -10.57
N SER A 46 8.03 1.78 -10.78
CA SER A 46 8.65 0.54 -11.27
C SER A 46 8.78 0.44 -12.80
N GLY A 47 8.02 1.25 -13.56
CA GLY A 47 7.97 1.18 -15.03
C GLY A 47 7.36 -0.11 -15.61
N SER A 48 6.89 -1.06 -14.78
CA SER A 48 6.40 -2.37 -15.23
C SER A 48 4.88 -2.38 -15.41
N LYS A 49 4.40 -2.31 -16.66
CA LYS A 49 2.97 -2.40 -17.01
C LYS A 49 2.27 -3.66 -16.47
N ARG A 50 2.96 -4.81 -16.51
CA ARG A 50 2.42 -6.08 -15.99
C ARG A 50 2.21 -6.06 -14.47
N LEU A 51 3.05 -5.31 -13.74
CA LEU A 51 2.88 -5.12 -12.29
C LEU A 51 1.68 -4.21 -11.99
N ILE A 52 1.38 -3.23 -12.86
CA ILE A 52 0.22 -2.33 -12.74
C ILE A 52 -1.08 -3.13 -12.83
N GLU A 53 -1.20 -3.95 -13.87
CA GLU A 53 -2.39 -4.74 -14.16
C GLU A 53 -2.65 -5.81 -13.08
N MET A 54 -1.59 -6.46 -12.57
CA MET A 54 -1.72 -7.42 -11.47
C MET A 54 -2.13 -6.76 -10.15
N LEU A 55 -1.60 -5.57 -9.85
CA LEU A 55 -1.96 -4.86 -8.62
C LEU A 55 -3.39 -4.35 -8.64
N GLU A 56 -3.86 -3.76 -9.75
CA GLU A 56 -5.25 -3.30 -9.84
C GLU A 56 -6.26 -4.46 -9.67
N GLY A 57 -5.96 -5.64 -10.21
CA GLY A 57 -6.81 -6.83 -10.03
C GLY A 57 -6.82 -7.38 -8.61
N PHE A 58 -5.68 -7.37 -7.90
CA PHE A 58 -5.55 -7.88 -6.53
C PHE A 58 -6.15 -6.93 -5.48
N HIS A 59 -6.05 -5.61 -5.71
CA HIS A 59 -6.47 -4.59 -4.76
C HIS A 59 -7.99 -4.46 -4.64
N ILE A 60 -8.69 -4.52 -5.78
CA ILE A 60 -10.15 -4.50 -5.83
C ILE A 60 -10.74 -5.72 -5.10
N GLN A 61 -10.08 -6.88 -5.17
CA GLN A 61 -10.52 -8.10 -4.50
C GLN A 61 -10.20 -8.09 -3.00
N SER A 62 -9.02 -7.59 -2.60
CA SER A 62 -8.58 -7.53 -1.20
C SER A 62 -9.44 -6.59 -0.34
N ILE A 63 -9.81 -5.43 -0.90
CA ILE A 63 -10.66 -4.45 -0.21
C ILE A 63 -12.10 -4.92 -0.07
N SER A 64 -12.69 -5.52 -1.10
CA SER A 64 -14.05 -6.06 -1.06
C SER A 64 -14.24 -7.15 0.00
N ILE A 65 -13.17 -7.91 0.27
CA ILE A 65 -13.14 -8.99 1.28
C ILE A 65 -12.88 -8.42 2.69
N ALA A 66 -11.98 -7.44 2.82
CA ALA A 66 -11.65 -6.83 4.11
C ALA A 66 -12.79 -5.94 4.67
N LYS A 67 -13.60 -5.30 3.82
CA LYS A 67 -14.71 -4.40 4.24
C LYS A 67 -15.80 -5.05 5.10
N ARG A 68 -15.94 -6.38 5.12
CA ARG A 68 -17.12 -7.06 5.70
C ARG A 68 -16.89 -7.65 7.09
N GLY A 69 -15.67 -7.58 7.64
CA GLY A 69 -15.32 -8.20 8.92
C GLY A 69 -14.98 -7.20 10.03
N PRO A 70 -15.36 -7.45 11.30
CA PRO A 70 -14.94 -6.62 12.44
C PRO A 70 -13.41 -6.59 12.65
N SER A 71 -12.67 -7.52 12.04
CA SER A 71 -11.22 -7.58 12.03
C SER A 71 -10.55 -6.53 11.13
N TYR A 72 -11.30 -5.80 10.28
CA TYR A 72 -10.75 -4.76 9.40
C TYR A 72 -9.98 -3.71 10.20
N TRP A 73 -10.66 -3.10 11.18
CA TRP A 73 -10.08 -2.04 12.02
C TRP A 73 -8.92 -2.51 12.89
N ILE A 74 -8.79 -3.82 13.12
CA ILE A 74 -7.64 -4.41 13.83
C ILE A 74 -6.42 -4.51 12.89
N ARG A 75 -6.65 -4.76 11.60
CA ARG A 75 -5.57 -5.01 10.60
C ARG A 75 -5.04 -3.72 9.97
N VAL A 76 -5.90 -2.72 9.78
CA VAL A 76 -5.56 -1.49 9.04
C VAL A 76 -4.38 -0.68 9.62
N PRO A 77 -4.15 -0.60 10.95
CA PRO A 77 -2.96 0.09 11.47
C PRO A 77 -1.66 -0.64 11.07
N THR A 78 -1.70 -1.96 11.02
CA THR A 78 -0.53 -2.76 10.61
C THR A 78 -0.20 -2.56 9.12
N TYR A 79 -1.20 -2.41 8.26
CA TYR A 79 -0.95 -2.09 6.84
C TYR A 79 -0.35 -0.69 6.67
N LEU A 80 -0.81 0.28 7.45
CA LEU A 80 -0.25 1.62 7.46
C LEU A 80 1.23 1.63 7.90
N ASP A 81 1.59 0.90 8.95
CA ASP A 81 2.99 0.75 9.39
C ASP A 81 3.88 0.13 8.30
N GLU A 82 3.34 -0.85 7.57
CA GLU A 82 4.04 -1.48 6.43
C GLU A 82 4.26 -0.49 5.29
N HIS A 83 3.28 0.38 4.98
CA HIS A 83 3.44 1.43 3.98
C HIS A 83 4.52 2.44 4.36
N TYR A 84 4.54 2.93 5.61
CA TYR A 84 5.60 3.82 6.08
C TYR A 84 6.98 3.17 6.00
N SER A 85 7.09 1.88 6.34
CA SER A 85 8.34 1.15 6.23
C SER A 85 8.83 1.01 4.78
N ILE A 86 7.91 0.77 3.84
CA ILE A 86 8.23 0.74 2.40
C ILE A 86 8.70 2.13 1.94
N LEU A 87 7.96 3.18 2.29
CA LEU A 87 8.28 4.57 1.93
C LEU A 87 9.66 4.99 2.46
N ASP A 88 9.97 4.65 3.71
CA ASP A 88 11.27 4.92 4.33
C ASP A 88 12.41 4.26 3.56
N LEU A 89 12.27 2.97 3.21
CA LEU A 89 13.26 2.23 2.43
C LEU A 89 13.46 2.82 1.02
N ILE A 90 12.39 3.27 0.37
CA ILE A 90 12.48 3.92 -0.95
C ILE A 90 13.19 5.27 -0.81
N SER A 91 12.85 6.08 0.20
CA SER A 91 13.47 7.39 0.43
C SER A 91 14.97 7.29 0.70
N GLN A 92 15.40 6.22 1.40
CA GLN A 92 16.80 5.90 1.66
C GLN A 92 17.50 5.18 0.49
N ARG A 93 16.85 5.05 -0.67
CA ARG A 93 17.37 4.37 -1.88
C ARG A 93 17.75 2.91 -1.65
N LYS A 94 17.12 2.25 -0.67
CA LYS A 94 17.34 0.84 -0.31
C LYS A 94 16.47 -0.10 -1.17
N GLY A 95 16.59 0.00 -2.50
CA GLY A 95 15.68 -0.64 -3.46
C GLY A 95 15.46 -2.16 -3.25
N ARG A 96 16.52 -2.93 -3.00
CA ARG A 96 16.40 -4.39 -2.74
C ARG A 96 15.63 -4.70 -1.45
N LEU A 97 15.80 -3.88 -0.41
CA LEU A 97 15.09 -4.05 0.85
C LEU A 97 13.63 -3.60 0.69
N ALA A 98 13.37 -2.51 -0.04
CA ALA A 98 12.03 -2.07 -0.38
C ALA A 98 11.26 -3.16 -1.16
N GLU A 99 11.88 -3.76 -2.18
CA GLU A 99 11.27 -4.86 -2.95
C GLU A 99 10.92 -6.06 -2.06
N LYS A 100 11.85 -6.48 -1.19
CA LYS A 100 11.60 -7.56 -0.23
C LYS A 100 10.40 -7.23 0.66
N LYS A 101 10.34 -6.01 1.20
CA LYS A 101 9.27 -5.54 2.08
C LYS A 101 7.91 -5.51 1.39
N VAL A 102 7.85 -5.03 0.14
CA VAL A 102 6.62 -5.06 -0.69
C VAL A 102 6.15 -6.49 -0.93
N ARG A 103 7.05 -7.42 -1.26
CA ARG A 103 6.70 -8.84 -1.45
C ARG A 103 6.14 -9.47 -0.16
N GLU A 104 6.68 -9.11 1.00
CA GLU A 104 6.18 -9.57 2.30
C GLU A 104 4.78 -9.02 2.59
N HIS A 105 4.57 -7.71 2.37
CA HIS A 105 3.27 -7.05 2.51
C HIS A 105 2.18 -7.72 1.67
N ILE A 106 2.44 -7.93 0.37
CA ILE A 106 1.49 -8.58 -0.55
C ILE A 106 1.18 -10.02 -0.10
N ARG A 107 2.19 -10.81 0.28
CA ARG A 107 1.99 -12.19 0.76
C ARG A 107 1.13 -12.25 2.02
N LYS A 108 1.32 -11.31 2.94
CA LYS A 108 0.54 -11.21 4.17
C LYS A 108 -0.92 -10.84 3.88
N GLY A 109 -1.14 -9.89 2.97
CA GLY A 109 -2.49 -9.56 2.47
C GLY A 109 -3.18 -10.77 1.86
N ALA A 110 -2.49 -11.49 0.97
CA ALA A 110 -3.01 -12.70 0.33
C ALA A 110 -3.37 -13.81 1.32
N LYS A 111 -2.52 -14.05 2.34
CA LYS A 111 -2.79 -15.03 3.38
C LYS A 111 -4.07 -14.71 4.16
N GLY A 112 -4.27 -13.43 4.51
CA GLY A 112 -5.44 -13.00 5.28
C GLY A 112 -6.79 -13.05 4.53
N ILE A 113 -6.77 -13.38 3.23
CA ILE A 113 -7.95 -13.61 2.38
C ILE A 113 -8.27 -15.10 2.22
N LEU A 114 -7.23 -15.95 2.23
CA LEU A 114 -7.34 -17.41 2.02
C LEU A 114 -7.68 -18.18 3.30
N GLU A 115 -7.66 -17.52 4.45
CA GLU A 115 -8.06 -18.03 5.78
C GLU A 115 -9.44 -17.48 6.16
#